data_AF-A0A848TPK4-F1
#
_entry.id   AF-A0A848TPK4-F1
#
_cell.length_a   1.000
_cell.length_b   1.000
_cell.length_c   1.000
_cell.angle_alpha   90.00
_cell.angle_beta   90.00
_cell.angle_gamma   90.00
#
_symmetry.space_group_name_H-M   'P 1'
#
loop_
_entity.id
_entity.type
_entity.pdbx_description
1 polymer ?
#
loop_
_entity_poly.entity_id
_entity_poly.type
_entity_poly.pdbx_seq_one_letter_code
_entity_poly.pdbx_strand_id
1 'polypeptide(L)' 'MRRLTWFNTTALTLGFVFLYLPMVILVIYSFNASKLVTVWAGFSTKWYGELLHNEAFLSAAWVTIK' A
#
# COMPACT_ATOMS: atom_id res chain seq x y z
N MET A 1 -15.03 -14.78 30.06
CA MET A 1 -14.43 -13.65 29.31
C MET A 1 -12.96 -13.98 29.08
N ARG A 2 -12.54 -14.21 27.82
CA ARG A 2 -11.16 -14.60 27.49
C ARG A 2 -10.19 -13.48 27.92
N ARG A 3 -9.32 -13.75 28.89
CA ARG A 3 -8.19 -12.86 29.21
C ARG A 3 -7.23 -12.92 28.04
N LEU A 4 -7.12 -11.84 27.26
CA LEU A 4 -6.02 -11.64 26.33
C LEU A 4 -4.74 -11.64 27.16
N THR A 5 -4.00 -12.75 27.12
CA THR A 5 -2.70 -12.84 27.76
C THR A 5 -1.75 -11.90 27.02
N TRP A 6 -0.76 -11.35 27.73
CA TRP A 6 0.24 -10.47 27.11
C TRP A 6 1.00 -11.15 25.95
N PHE A 7 1.16 -12.48 26.04
CA PHE A 7 1.67 -13.30 24.94
C PHE A 7 0.76 -13.27 23.71
N ASN A 8 -0.55 -13.49 23.88
CA ASN A 8 -1.51 -13.47 22.77
C ASN A 8 -1.60 -12.08 22.13
N THR A 9 -1.59 -11.01 22.93
CA THR A 9 -1.61 -9.64 22.40
C THR A 9 -0.34 -9.36 21.60
N THR A 10 0.84 -9.70 22.12
CA THR A 10 2.11 -9.51 21.42
C THR A 10 2.18 -10.31 20.13
N ALA A 11 1.75 -11.58 20.16
CA ALA A 11 1.72 -12.44 18.97
C ALA A 11 0.77 -11.90 17.89
N LEU A 12 -0.41 -11.42 18.29
CA LEU A 12 -1.37 -10.79 17.36
C LEU A 12 -0.79 -9.50 16.78
N THR A 13 -0.21 -8.63 17.59
CA THR A 13 0.41 -7.39 17.12
C THR A 13 1.53 -7.66 16.13
N LEU A 14 2.45 -8.58 16.43
CA LEU A 14 3.53 -8.94 15.50
C LEU A 14 3.00 -9.57 14.21
N GLY A 15 1.98 -10.44 14.31
CA GLY A 15 1.32 -11.01 13.14
C GLY A 15 0.72 -9.93 12.25
N PHE A 16 -0.01 -8.97 12.83
CA PHE A 16 -0.58 -7.85 12.07
C PHE A 16 0.49 -6.93 11.50
N VAL A 17 1.52 -6.57 12.27
CA VAL A 17 2.65 -5.78 11.76
C VAL A 17 3.28 -6.48 10.58
N PHE A 18 3.56 -7.78 10.66
CA PHE A 18 4.14 -8.53 9.55
C PHE A 18 3.25 -8.50 8.29
N LEU A 19 1.94 -8.65 8.44
CA LEU A 19 0.99 -8.63 7.31
C LEU A 19 0.84 -7.23 6.70
N TYR A 20 0.82 -6.18 7.52
CA TYR A 20 0.55 -4.82 7.05
C TYR A 20 1.81 -4.02 6.69
N LEU A 21 2.97 -4.35 7.26
CA LEU A 21 4.24 -3.68 6.96
C LEU A 21 4.57 -3.61 5.46
N PRO A 22 4.48 -4.70 4.66
CA PRO A 22 4.74 -4.61 3.22
C PRO A 22 3.72 -3.71 2.50
N MET A 23 2.45 -3.72 2.91
CA MET A 23 1.44 -2.82 2.35
C MET A 23 1.74 -1.36 2.69
N VAL A 24 2.15 -1.07 3.92
CA VAL A 24 2.56 0.28 4.34
C VAL A 24 3.78 0.75 3.55
N ILE A 25 4.76 -0.12 3.33
CA ILE A 25 5.94 0.19 2.49
C ILE A 25 5.50 0.54 1.07
N LEU A 26 4.59 -0.23 0.47
CA LEU A 26 4.04 0.08 -0.86
C LEU A 26 3.32 1.43 -0.88
N VAL A 27 2.54 1.75 0.15
CA VAL A 27 1.86 3.05 0.30
C VAL A 27 2.87 4.18 0.44
N ILE A 28 3.97 4.01 1.18
CA ILE A 28 5.02 5.04 1.27
C ILE A 28 5.68 5.25 -0.09
N TYR A 29 6.00 4.16 -0.80
CA TYR A 29 6.63 4.23 -2.11
C TYR A 29 5.71 4.72 -3.23
N SER A 30 4.38 4.62 -3.10
CA SER A 30 3.46 5.20 -4.09
C SER A 30 3.56 6.71 -4.16
N PHE A 31 4.09 7.35 -3.11
CA PHE A 31 4.43 8.78 -3.09
C PHE A 31 5.85 9.08 -3.59
N ASN A 32 6.65 8.10 -4.01
CA ASN A 32 7.99 8.36 -4.54
C ASN A 32 7.89 8.94 -5.95
N ALA A 33 8.51 10.10 -6.18
CA ALA A 33 8.58 10.69 -7.52
C ALA A 33 9.39 9.83 -8.51
N SER A 34 10.25 8.93 -8.03
CA SER A 34 11.03 8.02 -8.86
C SER A 34 10.19 6.84 -9.35
N LYS A 35 10.51 6.34 -10.55
CA LYS A 35 10.00 5.06 -11.05
C LYS A 35 10.73 3.85 -10.43
N LEU A 36 11.91 4.08 -9.86
CA LEU A 36 12.74 3.04 -9.23
C LEU A 36 12.55 3.09 -7.72
N VAL A 37 12.14 1.96 -7.13
CA VAL A 37 11.98 1.81 -5.67
C VAL A 37 13.29 1.94 -4.90
N THR A 38 14.43 1.77 -5.57
CA THR A 38 15.77 1.92 -4.97
C THR A 38 16.24 3.37 -4.85
N VAL A 39 15.58 4.30 -5.55
CA VAL A 39 15.97 5.72 -5.59
C VAL A 39 14.82 6.56 -5.04
N TRP A 40 15.06 7.25 -3.92
CA TRP A 40 14.09 8.20 -3.38
C TRP A 40 14.26 9.57 -4.04
N ALA A 41 13.34 9.94 -4.93
CA ALA A 41 13.39 11.22 -5.65
C ALA A 41 12.50 12.30 -5.01
N GLY A 42 12.04 12.09 -3.77
CA GLY A 42 11.15 12.99 -3.05
C GLY A 42 9.68 12.57 -3.10
N PHE A 43 8.85 13.29 -2.33
CA PHE A 43 7.41 13.07 -2.22
C PHE A 43 6.68 13.65 -3.43
N SER A 44 5.78 12.88 -4.05
CA SER A 44 4.98 13.28 -5.20
C SER A 44 3.70 12.46 -5.30
N THR A 45 2.59 13.13 -5.65
CA THR A 45 1.30 12.48 -5.96
C THR A 45 1.07 12.31 -7.47
N LYS A 46 2.09 12.57 -8.29
CA LYS A 46 1.95 12.62 -9.77
C LYS A 46 1.36 11.34 -10.37
N TRP A 47 1.69 10.17 -9.81
CA TRP A 47 1.23 8.88 -10.32
C TRP A 47 -0.28 8.71 -10.20
N TYR A 48 -0.89 9.28 -9.14
CA TYR A 48 -2.34 9.31 -8.99
C TYR A 48 -2.99 10.16 -10.09
N GLY A 49 -2.40 11.31 -10.43
CA GLY A 49 -2.84 12.13 -11.55
C GLY A 49 -2.67 11.43 -12.89
N GLU A 50 -1.51 10.83 -13.15
CA GLU A 50 -1.21 10.08 -14.37
C GLU A 50 -2.19 8.92 -14.58
N LEU A 51 -2.54 8.22 -13.50
CA LEU A 51 -3.52 7.12 -13.51
C LEU A 51 -4.90 7.59 -13.98
N LEU A 52 -5.35 8.76 -13.49
CA LEU A 52 -6.65 9.32 -13.86
C LEU A 52 -6.71 9.81 -15.30
N HIS A 53 -5.56 10.16 -15.91
CA HIS A 53 -5.49 10.52 -17.33
C HIS A 53 -5.33 9.30 -18.25
N ASN A 54 -5.18 8.10 -17.69
CA ASN A 54 -4.99 6.87 -18.45
C ASN A 54 -6.32 6.15 -18.69
N GLU A 55 -7.04 6.57 -19.72
CA GLU A 55 -8.34 6.02 -20.13
C GLU A 55 -8.30 4.50 -20.41
N ALA A 56 -7.19 4.00 -20.96
CA ALA A 56 -7.02 2.56 -21.21
C ALA A 56 -6.93 1.77 -19.89
N PHE A 57 -6.23 2.31 -18.91
CA PHE A 57 -6.13 1.69 -17.59
C PHE A 57 -7.48 1.75 -16.84
N LEU A 58 -8.16 2.90 -16.87
CA LEU A 58 -9.46 3.08 -16.23
C LEU A 58 -10.55 2.19 -16.85
N SER A 59 -10.58 2.08 -18.17
CA SER A 59 -11.52 1.19 -18.86
C SER A 59 -11.27 -0.29 -18.53
N ALA A 60 -10.01 -0.73 -18.45
CA ALA A 60 -9.67 -2.08 -18.01
C ALA A 60 -10.08 -2.34 -16.55
N ALA A 61 -9.89 -1.36 -15.66
CA ALA A 61 -10.35 -1.44 -14.29
C ALA A 61 -11.89 -1.57 -14.21
N TRP A 62 -12.63 -0.83 -15.04
CA TRP A 62 -14.09 -0.90 -15.08
C TRP A 62 -14.61 -2.25 -15.55
N VAL A 63 -13.94 -2.89 -16.51
CA VAL A 63 -14.27 -4.26 -16.95
C VAL A 63 -14.14 -5.26 -15.80
N THR A 64 -13.22 -5.05 -14.85
CA THR A 64 -13.04 -5.95 -13.70
C THR A 64 -14.22 -5.91 -12.72
N ILE A 65 -14.94 -4.78 -12.66
CA ILE A 65 -16.09 -4.59 -11.77
C ILE A 65 -17.39 -5.13 -12.40
N LYS A 66 -17.47 -5.15 -13.73
CA LYS A 66 -18.64 -5.61 -14.49
C LYS A 66 -18.73 -7.13 -14.51
#